data_AF-A0A183B4E7-F1
#
_entry.id   AF-A0A183B4E7-F1
#
_cell.length_a   1.000
_cell.length_b   1.000
_cell.length_c   1.000
_cell.angle_alpha   90.00
_cell.angle_beta   90.00
_cell.angle_gamma   90.00
#
_symmetry.space_group_name_H-M   'P 1'
#
loop_
_entity.id
_entity.type
_entity.pdbx_description
1 polymer ?
#
loop_
_entity_poly.entity_id
_entity_poly.type
_entity_poly.pdbx_seq_one_letter_code
_entity_poly.pdbx_strand_id
1 'polypeptide(L)'
;MKSVPKSNAAVLLESGLTTLSSLLPLFDSGGGSFYDLRHVMQPTRDQPVVSHSANTPAFGPISNLDAGPNRARWDYHAVHIRQLRILAVVDNSERAEKWLTTANRWTSYMVGFRSPHN
;
A
#
# COMPACT_ATOMS: atom_id res chain seq x y z
N MET A 1 -28.88 -6.63 -28.71
CA MET A 1 -28.56 -7.55 -27.60
C MET A 1 -28.51 -6.72 -26.31
N LYS A 2 -29.28 -7.06 -25.26
CA LYS A 2 -29.25 -6.34 -23.98
C LYS A 2 -28.04 -6.86 -23.17
N SER A 3 -27.24 -5.96 -22.61
CA SER A 3 -26.10 -6.35 -21.76
C SER A 3 -26.61 -6.99 -20.46
N VAL A 4 -25.98 -8.07 -20.05
CA VAL A 4 -26.28 -8.72 -18.78
C VAL A 4 -25.76 -7.81 -17.65
N PRO A 5 -26.56 -7.52 -16.62
CA PRO A 5 -26.12 -6.71 -15.48
C PRO A 5 -24.94 -7.40 -14.76
N LYS A 6 -23.90 -6.61 -14.45
CA LYS A 6 -22.74 -7.10 -13.68
C LYS A 6 -23.20 -7.51 -12.27
N SER A 7 -22.66 -8.62 -11.77
CA SER A 7 -22.88 -9.02 -10.37
C SER A 7 -22.26 -8.01 -9.40
N ASN A 8 -22.77 -7.96 -8.17
CA ASN A 8 -22.18 -7.10 -7.11
C ASN A 8 -20.68 -7.37 -6.90
N ALA A 9 -20.26 -8.63 -6.99
CA ALA A 9 -18.85 -9.01 -6.90
C ALA A 9 -18.00 -8.39 -8.03
N ALA A 10 -18.51 -8.40 -9.26
CA ALA A 10 -17.81 -7.80 -10.40
C ALA A 10 -17.70 -6.26 -10.27
N VAL A 11 -18.72 -5.60 -9.71
CA VAL A 11 -18.68 -4.16 -9.45
C VAL A 11 -17.66 -3.81 -8.37
N LEU A 12 -17.65 -4.54 -7.25
CA LEU A 12 -16.69 -4.33 -6.17
C LEU A 12 -15.25 -4.60 -6.60
N LEU A 13 -15.02 -5.66 -7.39
CA LEU A 13 -13.70 -5.96 -7.94
C LEU A 13 -13.21 -4.81 -8.84
N GLU A 14 -14.03 -4.34 -9.77
CA GLU A 14 -13.66 -3.25 -10.68
C GLU A 14 -13.34 -1.95 -9.92
N SER A 15 -14.18 -1.61 -8.93
CA SER A 15 -13.93 -0.46 -8.06
C SER A 15 -12.63 -0.63 -7.27
N GLY A 16 -12.38 -1.81 -6.71
CA GLY A 16 -11.16 -2.11 -5.97
C GLY A 16 -9.90 -2.03 -6.83
N LEU A 17 -9.92 -2.57 -8.06
CA LEU A 17 -8.78 -2.49 -8.99
C LEU A 17 -8.50 -1.05 -9.44
N THR A 18 -9.56 -0.26 -9.63
CA THR A 18 -9.46 1.17 -9.92
C THR A 18 -8.78 1.92 -8.76
N THR A 19 -9.25 1.71 -7.54
CA THR A 19 -8.64 2.30 -6.33
C THR A 19 -7.19 1.86 -6.15
N LEU A 20 -6.91 0.56 -6.28
CA LEU A 20 -5.56 0.02 -6.15
C LEU A 20 -4.62 0.68 -7.17
N SER A 21 -5.06 0.89 -8.41
CA SER A 21 -4.21 1.48 -9.45
C SER A 21 -3.83 2.90 -9.07
N SER A 22 -4.80 3.69 -8.61
CA SER A 22 -4.56 5.07 -8.18
C SER A 22 -3.62 5.16 -6.98
N LEU A 23 -3.74 4.25 -6.02
CA LEU A 23 -2.96 4.29 -4.78
C LEU A 23 -1.63 3.54 -4.82
N LEU A 24 -1.42 2.63 -5.78
CA LEU A 24 -0.22 1.80 -5.87
C LEU A 24 1.10 2.58 -5.75
N PRO A 25 1.28 3.78 -6.36
CA PRO A 25 2.50 4.55 -6.20
C PRO A 25 2.85 4.92 -4.76
N LEU A 26 1.84 5.09 -3.87
CA LEU A 26 2.06 5.42 -2.46
C LEU A 26 2.71 4.28 -1.67
N PHE A 27 2.71 3.06 -2.20
CA PHE A 27 3.38 1.91 -1.60
C PHE A 27 4.83 1.77 -2.06
N ASP A 28 5.31 2.53 -3.05
CA ASP A 28 6.67 2.45 -3.58
C ASP A 28 7.61 3.39 -2.79
N SER A 29 8.67 2.84 -2.21
CA SER A 29 9.65 3.64 -1.46
C SER A 29 10.90 4.00 -2.28
N GLY A 30 10.96 3.63 -3.57
CA GLY A 30 12.15 3.78 -4.41
C GLY A 30 13.27 2.75 -4.17
N GLY A 31 13.07 1.79 -3.27
CA GLY A 31 14.04 0.72 -2.94
C GLY A 31 13.41 -0.44 -2.17
N GLY A 32 12.11 -0.62 -2.36
CA GLY A 32 11.24 -1.56 -1.63
C GLY A 32 9.79 -1.09 -1.70
N SER A 33 8.95 -1.66 -0.84
CA SER A 33 7.56 -1.24 -0.68
C SER A 33 7.19 -0.98 0.78
N PHE A 34 6.13 -0.22 1.01
CA PHE A 34 5.47 -0.12 2.31
C PHE A 34 4.44 -1.23 2.52
N TYR A 35 4.19 -1.59 3.77
CA TYR A 35 3.18 -2.58 4.15
C TYR A 35 1.78 -1.98 4.23
N ASP A 36 1.69 -0.74 4.73
CA ASP A 36 0.46 0.02 4.86
C ASP A 36 0.72 1.53 4.71
N LEU A 37 -0.36 2.30 4.65
CA LEU A 37 -0.34 3.76 4.50
C LEU A 37 -0.49 4.49 5.85
N ARG A 38 -0.08 3.90 6.98
CA ARG A 38 -0.22 4.55 8.30
C ARG A 38 0.47 5.92 8.39
N HIS A 39 1.50 6.13 7.58
CA HIS A 39 2.25 7.37 7.50
C HIS A 39 1.53 8.47 6.70
N VAL A 40 0.53 8.09 5.89
CA VAL A 40 -0.36 9.02 5.16
C VAL A 40 -1.61 9.30 5.98
N MET A 41 -2.09 8.31 6.72
CA MET A 41 -3.26 8.43 7.59
C MET A 41 -2.88 9.17 8.88
N GLN A 42 -3.04 10.50 8.88
CA GLN A 42 -2.83 11.28 10.10
C GLN A 42 -3.86 10.86 11.16
N PRO A 43 -3.47 10.69 12.44
CA PRO A 43 -4.47 10.56 13.48
C PRO A 43 -5.27 11.85 13.53
N THR A 44 -6.59 11.74 13.45
CA THR A 44 -7.50 12.84 13.77
C THR A 44 -7.16 13.33 15.17
N ARG A 45 -6.62 14.56 15.27
CA ARG A 45 -6.18 15.21 16.51
C ARG A 45 -7.34 15.66 17.42
N ASP A 46 -8.53 15.09 17.24
CA ASP A 46 -9.75 15.51 17.94
C ASP A 46 -10.16 14.54 19.06
N GLN A 47 -9.23 13.75 19.61
CA GLN A 47 -9.47 13.12 20.91
C GLN A 47 -9.01 14.05 22.03
N PRO A 48 -9.93 14.54 22.90
CA PRO A 48 -9.55 15.30 24.07
C PRO A 48 -8.84 14.35 25.04
N VAL A 49 -7.51 14.49 25.14
CA VAL A 49 -6.73 13.75 26.14
C VAL A 49 -7.08 14.32 27.51
N VAL A 50 -7.94 13.63 28.26
CA VAL A 50 -8.12 13.90 29.69
C VAL A 50 -6.87 13.43 30.41
N SER A 51 -5.98 14.38 30.69
CA SER A 51 -4.76 14.16 31.46
C SER A 51 -5.10 13.99 32.95
N HIS A 52 -5.16 12.75 33.42
CA HIS A 52 -5.14 12.43 34.85
C HIS A 52 -3.75 11.88 35.26
N SER A 53 -2.99 12.75 35.92
CA SER A 53 -2.01 12.52 37.00
C SER A 53 -0.91 11.45 36.89
N ALA A 54 0.32 11.96 36.80
CA ALA A 54 1.52 11.68 37.62
C ALA A 54 1.94 10.24 38.00
N ASN A 55 3.23 9.96 37.73
CA ASN A 55 4.10 8.88 38.25
C ASN A 55 4.07 7.52 37.52
N THR A 56 4.52 7.49 36.27
CA THR A 56 5.00 6.27 35.61
C THR A 56 6.32 6.57 34.91
N PRO A 57 7.39 5.78 35.08
CA PRO A 57 8.64 6.00 34.37
C PRO A 57 8.41 5.91 32.86
N ALA A 58 8.96 6.87 32.13
CA ALA A 58 8.60 7.23 30.77
C ALA A 58 8.82 6.12 29.73
N PHE A 59 7.88 5.19 29.63
CA PHE A 59 7.48 4.61 28.35
C PHE A 59 6.14 5.24 28.01
N GLY A 60 6.20 6.40 27.35
CA GLY A 60 5.02 7.13 26.89
C GLY A 60 4.10 6.24 26.05
N PRO A 61 2.83 6.65 25.82
CA PRO A 61 1.94 5.89 24.96
C PRO A 61 2.65 5.73 23.63
N ILE A 62 2.90 4.48 23.23
CA ILE A 62 3.42 4.17 21.89
C ILE A 62 2.30 4.55 20.93
N SER A 63 2.21 5.84 20.59
CA SER A 63 1.40 6.29 19.47
C SER A 63 2.06 5.66 18.25
N ASN A 64 1.47 4.57 17.76
CA ASN A 64 1.79 3.90 16.49
C ASN A 64 1.74 4.84 15.26
N LEU A 65 1.56 6.13 15.49
CA LEU A 65 1.28 7.21 14.55
C LEU A 65 2.47 8.18 14.41
N ASP A 66 3.45 8.15 15.33
CA ASP A 66 4.73 8.87 15.20
C ASP A 66 5.84 7.99 14.57
N ALA A 67 5.50 6.76 14.19
CA ALA A 67 6.45 5.72 13.83
C ALA A 67 6.79 5.67 12.32
N GLY A 68 6.83 6.81 11.62
CA GLY A 68 7.25 6.88 10.21
C GLY A 68 6.57 5.87 9.25
N PRO A 69 7.14 5.67 8.04
CA PRO A 69 6.61 4.68 7.11
C PRO A 69 6.85 3.23 7.58
N ASN A 70 5.80 2.41 7.60
CA ASN A 70 5.91 0.98 7.88
C ASN A 70 6.43 0.24 6.64
N ARG A 71 7.75 0.08 6.53
CA ARG A 71 8.42 -0.64 5.43
C ARG A 71 8.06 -2.14 5.46
N ALA A 72 7.66 -2.68 4.31
CA ALA A 72 7.46 -4.12 4.18
C ALA A 72 8.81 -4.86 4.34
N ARG A 73 8.79 -5.96 5.10
CA ARG A 73 9.90 -6.93 5.11
C ARG A 73 10.05 -7.54 3.71
N TRP A 74 11.23 -8.09 3.40
CA TRP A 74 11.50 -8.63 2.07
C TRP A 74 10.53 -9.74 1.64
N ASP A 75 10.11 -10.61 2.57
CA ASP A 75 9.11 -11.64 2.25
C ASP A 75 7.75 -11.04 1.87
N TYR A 76 7.32 -9.98 2.56
CA TYR A 76 6.11 -9.24 2.18
C TYR A 76 6.28 -8.47 0.86
N HIS A 77 7.46 -7.92 0.60
CA HIS A 77 7.75 -7.31 -0.69
C HIS A 77 7.64 -8.33 -1.84
N ALA A 78 8.14 -9.56 -1.64
CA ALA A 78 7.99 -10.65 -2.59
C ALA A 78 6.52 -11.06 -2.79
N VAL A 79 5.71 -11.03 -1.73
CA VAL A 79 4.25 -11.23 -1.82
C VAL A 79 3.62 -10.16 -2.72
N HIS A 80 3.96 -8.88 -2.54
CA HIS A 80 3.41 -7.84 -3.39
C HIS A 80 3.78 -8.01 -4.87
N ILE A 81 5.05 -8.36 -5.16
CA ILE A 81 5.51 -8.62 -6.53
C ILE A 81 4.67 -9.75 -7.15
N ARG A 82 4.46 -10.85 -6.41
CA ARG A 82 3.65 -11.98 -6.88
C ARG A 82 2.20 -11.56 -7.14
N GLN A 83 1.59 -10.80 -6.25
CA GLN A 83 0.23 -10.30 -6.42
C GLN A 83 0.08 -9.41 -7.65
N LEU A 84 1.01 -8.46 -7.86
CA LEU A 84 1.01 -7.59 -9.05
C LEU A 84 1.20 -8.37 -10.35
N ARG A 85 2.05 -9.41 -10.36
CA ARG A 85 2.20 -10.29 -11.54
C ARG A 85 0.93 -11.09 -11.82
N ILE A 86 0.22 -11.55 -10.79
CA ILE A 86 -1.08 -12.20 -10.97
C ILE A 86 -2.09 -11.21 -11.55
N LEU A 87 -2.18 -9.99 -10.99
CA LEU A 87 -3.05 -8.93 -11.50
C LEU A 87 -2.76 -8.58 -12.96
N ALA A 88 -1.50 -8.54 -13.36
CA ALA A 88 -1.11 -8.31 -14.76
C ALA A 88 -1.63 -9.37 -15.75
N VAL A 89 -1.94 -10.58 -15.27
CA VAL A 89 -2.49 -11.67 -16.10
C VAL A 89 -4.01 -11.70 -16.05
N VAL A 90 -4.63 -11.35 -14.91
CA VAL A 90 -6.09 -11.48 -14.74
C VAL A 90 -6.87 -10.20 -15.06
N ASP A 91 -6.25 -9.03 -14.96
CA ASP A 91 -6.87 -7.73 -15.28
C ASP A 91 -6.71 -7.44 -16.77
N ASN A 92 -7.76 -7.70 -17.57
CA ASN A 92 -7.77 -7.45 -19.01
C ASN A 92 -8.02 -5.97 -19.38
N SER A 93 -7.46 -5.03 -18.63
CA SER A 93 -7.61 -3.58 -18.84
C SER A 93 -6.26 -2.91 -19.07
N GLU A 94 -6.28 -1.63 -19.42
CA GLU A 94 -5.09 -0.80 -19.59
C GLU A 94 -4.21 -0.73 -18.32
N ARG A 95 -4.77 -1.05 -17.14
CA ARG A 95 -4.01 -1.10 -15.87
C ARG A 95 -3.02 -2.26 -15.81
N ALA A 96 -3.19 -3.31 -16.63
CA ALA A 96 -2.31 -4.48 -16.66
C ALA A 96 -0.83 -4.10 -16.80
N GLU A 97 -0.55 -3.13 -17.66
CA GLU A 97 0.79 -2.60 -17.89
C GLU A 97 1.35 -1.95 -16.61
N LYS A 98 0.54 -1.18 -15.88
CA LYS A 98 0.94 -0.56 -14.61
C LYS A 98 1.30 -1.60 -13.54
N TRP A 99 0.54 -2.70 -13.46
CA TRP A 99 0.85 -3.81 -12.57
C TRP A 99 2.19 -4.44 -12.91
N LEU A 100 2.40 -4.73 -14.19
CA LEU A 100 3.61 -5.40 -14.67
C LEU A 100 4.85 -4.52 -14.51
N THR A 101 4.77 -3.25 -14.93
CA THR A 101 5.87 -2.28 -14.80
C THR A 101 6.26 -2.06 -13.34
N THR A 102 5.29 -1.97 -12.43
CA THR A 102 5.56 -1.87 -10.99
C THR A 102 6.19 -3.15 -10.45
N ALA A 103 5.68 -4.32 -10.81
CA ALA A 103 6.23 -5.60 -10.37
C ALA A 103 7.68 -5.81 -10.86
N ASN A 104 7.99 -5.38 -12.08
CA ASN A 104 9.34 -5.43 -12.64
C ASN A 104 10.29 -4.50 -11.88
N ARG A 105 9.89 -3.25 -11.64
CA ARG A 105 10.66 -2.30 -10.83
C ARG A 105 10.92 -2.83 -9.42
N TRP A 106 9.89 -3.39 -8.77
CA TRP A 106 10.01 -3.97 -7.43
C TRP A 106 10.88 -5.22 -7.40
N THR A 107 10.85 -6.02 -8.47
CA THR A 107 11.80 -7.14 -8.64
C THR A 107 13.25 -6.64 -8.64
N SER A 108 13.54 -5.53 -9.32
CA SER A 108 14.89 -4.95 -9.32
C SER A 108 15.33 -4.50 -7.92
N TYR A 109 14.41 -4.05 -7.06
CA TYR A 109 14.74 -3.68 -5.68
C TYR A 109 15.27 -4.87 -4.86
N MET A 110 14.87 -6.11 -5.18
CA MET A 110 15.36 -7.33 -4.53
C MET A 110 16.87 -7.56 -4.74
N VAL A 111 17.45 -6.98 -5.79
CA VAL A 111 18.87 -7.08 -6.12
C VAL A 111 19.63 -5.78 -5.83
N GLY A 112 19.04 -4.88 -5.03
CA GLY A 112 19.68 -3.65 -4.59
C GLY A 112 19.55 -2.45 -5.53
N PHE A 113 18.79 -2.57 -6.63
CA PHE A 113 18.45 -1.42 -7.47
C PHE A 113 17.64 -0.39 -6.66
N ARG A 114 17.82 0.89 -6.99
CA ARG A 114 17.04 2.00 -6.43
C ARG A 114 16.56 2.91 -7.55
N SER A 115 15.38 3.51 -7.34
CA SER A 115 14.86 4.52 -8.26
C SER A 115 15.84 5.70 -8.36
N PRO A 116 15.97 6.32 -9.55
CA PRO A 116 16.77 7.53 -9.73
C PRO A 116 16.37 8.64 -8.74
N HIS A 117 17.35 9.45 -8.37
CA HIS A 117 17.19 10.63 -7.53
C HIS A 117 17.63 11.86 -8.34
N ASN A 118 17.05 13.02 -8.03
CA ASN A 118 17.33 14.29 -8.68
C ASN A 118 18.41 15.08 -7.95
#